data_AF-A0A534TRE5-F1
#
_entry.id   AF-A0A534TRE5-F1
#
_cell.length_a   1.000
_cell.length_b   1.000
_cell.length_c   1.000
_cell.angle_alpha   90.00
_cell.angle_beta   90.00
_cell.angle_gamma   90.00
#
_symmetry.space_group_name_H-M   'P 1'
#
loop_
_entity.id
_entity.type
_entity.pdbx_description
1 polymer ?
#
loop_
_entity_poly.entity_id
_entity_poly.type
_entity_poly.pdbx_seq_one_letter_code
_entity_poly.pdbx_strand_id
1 'polypeptide(L)'
;MIAVLLLLTPFLDAFWERDLGALHRELQENRTGEQRELFADLLRLVSCDPLDKLAEPDPLRAMVRVEEARRGAPDTIWSDVLRDDFFRRTVWNPDARNALLWPDEEERWPGEVLRVGPVPSNCRKAAKGAGPLPLLTPELVKALPPEPAARAAYERAILLWRKGSTEGAAAVEVQRLHPSLRRATQFLRLEAKLDPPEGWLPLVAEWPQLAVVTRASAELLRQRRYEEVVDLTASIELPADATRAEMVRAILWARAVALQSVGRDKEMLEVLARARSLPGKGKGQEAIRALAMSALARQPADPARLEPFIGVAGRDAAWTELAQRALAAGNLQTARDAALQLQTASDPRWRAQGLALAGEIGWASGEVKETQAALERLFTQRLRVAERESRDSAALQLAHAIVLREAEGGTHRDALKSQLAWLRERLPTRDAAQIEALVTSLQPAPDEGEQRLALGRIDVVRTPEPPPEPAVLLDLPEPASLLAIPGPDGALHDWFEARGPP
;
A
#
# COMPACT_ATOMS: atom_id res chain seq x y z
N MET A 1 38.66 34.79 25.41
CA MET A 1 38.59 36.16 24.88
C MET A 1 38.19 36.10 23.40
N ILE A 2 36.93 35.71 23.14
CA ILE A 2 36.32 35.49 21.80
C ILE A 2 34.94 36.19 21.74
N ALA A 3 34.61 37.01 22.74
CA ALA A 3 33.26 37.55 22.95
C ALA A 3 33.09 39.04 22.54
N VAL A 4 33.95 39.58 21.68
CA VAL A 4 33.87 40.99 21.23
C VAL A 4 33.94 41.13 19.69
N LEU A 5 33.90 40.03 18.93
CA LEU A 5 34.00 40.05 17.46
C LEU A 5 32.71 39.70 16.70
N LEU A 6 31.60 39.47 17.41
CA LEU A 6 30.24 39.47 16.82
C LEU A 6 29.57 40.85 16.97
N LEU A 7 30.33 41.91 16.71
CA LEU A 7 29.74 43.20 16.39
C LEU A 7 29.22 43.12 14.95
N LEU A 8 27.93 42.77 14.83
CA LEU A 8 27.02 43.28 13.79
C LEU A 8 27.50 43.07 12.35
N THR A 9 27.36 41.87 11.78
CA THR A 9 27.31 41.74 10.32
C THR A 9 25.97 42.32 9.84
N PRO A 10 25.96 43.50 9.17
CA PRO A 10 24.73 44.25 8.92
C PRO A 10 23.77 43.54 7.95
N PHE A 11 24.27 42.55 7.22
CA PHE A 11 23.46 41.66 6.38
C PHE A 11 22.46 40.83 7.20
N LEU A 12 22.84 40.39 8.41
CA LEU A 12 22.00 39.56 9.28
C LEU A 12 20.78 40.34 9.74
N ASP A 13 21.02 41.50 10.33
CA ASP A 13 19.97 42.33 10.92
C ASP A 13 18.96 42.74 9.85
N ALA A 14 19.45 43.22 8.69
CA ALA A 14 18.57 43.60 7.58
C ALA A 14 17.73 42.43 7.05
N PHE A 15 18.31 41.23 6.92
CA PHE A 15 17.55 40.06 6.48
C PHE A 15 16.50 39.65 7.51
N TRP A 16 16.85 39.56 8.80
CA TRP A 16 15.94 39.15 9.87
C TRP A 16 14.85 40.19 10.18
N GLU A 17 15.09 41.47 9.91
CA GLU A 17 14.09 42.54 9.91
C GLU A 17 13.19 42.53 8.66
N ARG A 18 13.45 41.62 7.71
CA ARG A 18 12.77 41.52 6.41
C ARG A 18 12.94 42.77 5.55
N ASP A 19 14.02 43.54 5.73
CA ASP A 19 14.35 44.73 4.95
C ASP A 19 15.36 44.39 3.84
N LEU A 20 14.85 43.93 2.70
CA LEU A 20 15.68 43.64 1.52
C LEU A 20 16.32 44.90 0.95
N GLY A 21 15.73 46.07 1.18
CA GLY A 21 16.29 47.33 0.74
C GLY A 21 17.58 47.66 1.49
N ALA A 22 17.55 47.53 2.82
CA ALA A 22 18.73 47.63 3.67
C ALA A 22 19.75 46.54 3.32
N LEU A 23 19.33 45.28 3.17
CA LEU A 23 20.23 44.17 2.81
C LEU A 23 20.95 44.41 1.49
N HIS A 24 20.22 44.85 0.46
CA HIS A 24 20.80 45.12 -0.85
C HIS A 24 21.85 46.24 -0.79
N ARG A 25 21.57 47.28 -0.01
CA ARG A 25 22.51 48.39 0.21
C ARG A 25 23.78 47.91 0.89
N GLU A 26 23.64 47.18 2.00
CA GLU A 26 24.78 46.63 2.75
C GLU A 26 25.66 45.76 1.85
N LEU A 27 25.07 44.89 1.02
CA LEU A 27 25.80 43.99 0.10
C LEU A 27 26.62 44.73 -0.97
N GLN A 28 26.19 45.94 -1.35
CA GLN A 28 26.93 46.78 -2.29
C GLN A 28 28.01 47.62 -1.60
N GLU A 29 27.74 48.12 -0.39
CA GLU A 29 28.70 48.92 0.38
C GLU A 29 29.85 48.09 0.95
N ASN A 30 29.60 46.83 1.32
CA ASN A 30 30.57 45.92 1.90
C ASN A 30 30.98 44.84 0.89
N ARG A 31 32.17 45.01 0.28
CA ARG A 31 32.69 44.10 -0.76
C ARG A 31 33.30 42.80 -0.21
N THR A 32 33.57 42.72 1.09
CA THR A 32 34.19 41.56 1.76
C THR A 32 33.37 41.14 2.98
N GLY A 33 33.49 39.88 3.39
CA GLY A 33 32.81 39.33 4.56
C GLY A 33 32.48 37.84 4.39
N GLU A 34 32.68 37.05 5.44
CA GLU A 34 32.55 35.59 5.41
C GLU A 34 31.16 35.12 4.96
N GLN A 35 30.10 35.89 5.25
CA GLN A 35 28.71 35.51 4.96
C GLN A 35 28.09 36.27 3.79
N ARG A 36 28.83 37.20 3.17
CA ARG A 36 28.31 38.09 2.11
C ARG A 36 27.70 37.30 0.95
N GLU A 37 28.38 36.25 0.50
CA GLU A 37 27.94 35.46 -0.65
C GLU A 37 26.65 34.67 -0.37
N LEU A 38 26.47 34.19 0.87
CA LEU A 38 25.24 33.55 1.29
C LEU A 38 24.05 34.52 1.28
N PHE A 39 24.23 35.72 1.83
CA PHE A 39 23.16 36.74 1.84
C PHE A 39 22.88 37.33 0.46
N ALA A 40 23.88 37.40 -0.42
CA ALA A 40 23.67 37.71 -1.82
C ALA A 40 22.84 36.63 -2.54
N ASP A 41 23.11 35.35 -2.29
CA ASP A 41 22.32 34.24 -2.81
C ASP A 41 20.89 34.26 -2.23
N LEU A 42 20.71 34.56 -0.93
CA LEU A 42 19.38 34.72 -0.32
C LEU A 42 18.59 35.88 -0.94
N LEU A 43 19.23 37.03 -1.18
CA LEU A 43 18.60 38.18 -1.84
C LEU A 43 18.12 37.82 -3.26
N ARG A 44 18.92 37.06 -4.01
CA ARG A 44 18.55 36.54 -5.34
C ARG A 44 17.39 35.55 -5.24
N LEU A 45 17.43 34.61 -4.29
CA LEU A 45 16.36 33.63 -4.06
C LEU A 45 15.01 34.33 -3.83
N VAL A 46 14.95 35.29 -2.90
CA VAL A 46 13.72 35.99 -2.52
C VAL A 46 13.26 37.04 -3.54
N SER A 47 14.12 37.43 -4.47
CA SER A 47 13.78 38.27 -5.62
C SER A 47 13.47 37.45 -6.88
N CYS A 48 13.61 36.12 -6.77
CA CYS A 48 13.49 35.15 -7.87
C CYS A 48 14.42 35.44 -9.04
N ASP A 49 15.59 35.99 -8.75
CA ASP A 49 16.68 36.11 -9.71
C ASP A 49 17.39 34.75 -9.84
N PRO A 50 17.92 34.42 -11.04
CA PRO A 50 18.63 33.16 -11.24
C PRO A 50 19.83 32.99 -10.29
N LEU A 51 19.95 31.82 -9.68
CA LEU A 51 21.16 31.44 -8.92
C LEU A 51 22.13 30.67 -9.82
N ASP A 52 23.35 31.20 -9.94
CA ASP A 52 24.42 30.55 -10.68
C ASP A 52 24.91 29.30 -9.94
N LYS A 53 25.50 28.36 -10.69
CA LYS A 53 26.18 27.20 -10.09
C LYS A 53 27.31 27.67 -9.18
N LEU A 54 27.49 26.98 -8.05
CA LEU A 54 28.59 27.24 -7.15
C LEU A 54 29.92 26.89 -7.82
N ALA A 55 30.88 27.83 -7.74
CA ALA A 55 32.26 27.60 -8.17
C ALA A 55 33.03 26.76 -7.13
N GLU A 56 32.73 26.96 -5.84
CA GLU A 56 33.34 26.25 -4.71
C GLU A 56 32.27 25.58 -3.85
N PRO A 57 32.56 24.43 -3.20
CA PRO A 57 31.60 23.73 -2.36
C PRO A 57 31.28 24.53 -1.10
N ASP A 58 30.05 25.03 -1.00
CA ASP A 58 29.50 25.65 0.21
C ASP A 58 28.13 25.01 0.53
N PRO A 59 28.01 24.24 1.63
CA PRO A 59 26.77 23.54 1.97
C PRO A 59 25.58 24.47 2.20
N LEU A 60 25.76 25.62 2.85
CA LEU A 60 24.66 26.54 3.15
C LEU A 60 24.15 27.21 1.88
N ARG A 61 25.07 27.65 1.01
CA ARG A 61 24.72 28.22 -0.29
C ARG A 61 24.14 27.19 -1.25
N ALA A 62 24.56 25.93 -1.16
CA ALA A 62 23.95 24.85 -1.92
C ALA A 62 22.49 24.66 -1.52
N MET A 63 22.14 24.78 -0.23
CA MET A 63 20.75 24.71 0.23
C MET A 63 19.87 25.85 -0.31
N VAL A 64 20.42 27.04 -0.57
CA VAL A 64 19.68 28.12 -1.24
C VAL A 64 19.22 27.68 -2.65
N ARG A 65 20.08 26.97 -3.38
CA ARG A 65 19.75 26.43 -4.72
C ARG A 65 18.79 25.24 -4.66
N VAL A 66 18.89 24.43 -3.62
CA VAL A 66 17.90 23.38 -3.34
C VAL A 66 16.52 24.01 -3.12
N GLU A 67 16.42 25.08 -2.32
CA GLU A 67 15.16 25.80 -2.14
C GLU A 67 14.66 26.47 -3.41
N GLU A 68 15.56 27.01 -4.25
CA GLU A 68 15.19 27.50 -5.57
C GLU A 68 14.50 26.42 -6.42
N ALA A 69 15.04 25.20 -6.37
CA ALA A 69 14.48 24.06 -7.08
C ALA A 69 13.13 23.61 -6.50
N ARG A 70 12.78 23.99 -5.27
CA ARG A 70 11.46 23.78 -4.63
C ARG A 70 10.42 24.85 -4.99
N ARG A 71 10.77 25.86 -5.80
CA ARG A 71 9.87 26.96 -6.15
C ARG A 71 8.51 26.48 -6.67
N GLY A 72 7.46 26.90 -5.97
CA GLY A 72 6.07 26.56 -6.28
C GLY A 72 5.57 25.28 -5.60
N ALA A 73 6.36 24.66 -4.72
CA ALA A 73 5.88 23.62 -3.80
C ALA A 73 4.93 24.24 -2.75
N PRO A 74 3.74 23.66 -2.51
CA PRO A 74 2.80 24.15 -1.50
C PRO A 74 3.38 24.02 -0.09
N ASP A 75 2.90 24.86 0.83
CA ASP A 75 3.24 24.80 2.27
C ASP A 75 4.75 24.91 2.60
N THR A 76 5.51 25.56 1.71
CA THR A 76 6.93 25.90 1.89
C THR A 76 7.15 27.41 2.05
N ILE A 77 8.41 27.84 2.27
CA ILE A 77 8.80 29.26 2.31
C ILE A 77 8.33 30.08 1.10
N TRP A 78 8.05 29.42 -0.03
CA TRP A 78 7.59 30.11 -1.24
C TRP A 78 6.23 30.78 -1.06
N SER A 79 5.40 30.32 -0.14
CA SER A 79 4.18 31.02 0.24
C SER A 79 4.45 32.42 0.81
N ASP A 80 5.49 32.55 1.65
CA ASP A 80 5.95 33.83 2.19
C ASP A 80 6.68 34.67 1.15
N VAL A 81 7.62 34.07 0.41
CA VAL A 81 8.45 34.78 -0.59
C VAL A 81 7.59 35.41 -1.69
N LEU A 82 6.51 34.75 -2.09
CA LEU A 82 5.61 35.23 -3.14
C LEU A 82 4.63 36.31 -2.67
N ARG A 83 4.56 36.59 -1.36
CA ARG A 83 3.76 37.69 -0.81
C ARG A 83 4.50 39.02 -0.95
N ASP A 84 3.85 39.98 -1.61
CA ASP A 84 4.41 41.32 -1.85
C ASP A 84 4.69 42.09 -0.55
N ASP A 85 3.99 41.76 0.55
CA ASP A 85 4.08 42.42 1.85
C ASP A 85 5.04 41.75 2.85
N PHE A 86 5.58 40.57 2.52
CA PHE A 86 6.43 39.84 3.47
C PHE A 86 7.79 40.50 3.67
N PHE A 87 8.40 40.98 2.58
CA PHE A 87 9.69 41.68 2.59
C PHE A 87 9.54 43.15 2.19
N ARG A 88 10.13 44.05 2.97
CA ARG A 88 10.29 45.46 2.60
C ARG A 88 11.40 45.59 1.55
N ARG A 89 11.04 46.09 0.37
CA ARG A 89 11.96 46.24 -0.79
C ARG A 89 12.41 47.67 -1.06
N THR A 90 11.88 48.63 -0.31
CA THR A 90 12.21 50.05 -0.45
C THR A 90 13.61 50.32 0.09
N VAL A 91 14.50 50.77 -0.77
CA VAL A 91 15.85 51.17 -0.38
C VAL A 91 15.84 52.61 0.11
N TRP A 92 16.38 52.86 1.30
CA TRP A 92 16.66 54.22 1.76
C TRP A 92 17.94 54.75 1.09
N ASN A 93 17.86 55.95 0.50
CA ASN A 93 19.01 56.68 -0.05
C ASN A 93 19.05 58.09 0.57
N PRO A 94 20.24 58.63 0.86
CA PRO A 94 20.36 60.00 1.37
C PRO A 94 19.96 61.04 0.32
N ASP A 95 19.50 62.20 0.80
CA ASP A 95 19.11 63.31 -0.06
C ASP A 95 20.28 63.84 -0.90
N ALA A 96 20.03 63.96 -2.20
CA ALA A 96 20.99 64.38 -3.23
C ALA A 96 21.75 65.68 -2.95
N ARG A 97 21.20 66.55 -2.09
CA ARG A 97 21.73 67.90 -1.85
C ARG A 97 22.82 67.94 -0.79
N ASN A 98 22.92 66.92 0.07
CA ASN A 98 23.76 66.95 1.28
C ASN A 98 24.72 65.76 1.43
N ALA A 99 24.78 64.85 0.45
CA ALA A 99 25.64 63.66 0.49
C ALA A 99 26.63 63.66 -0.67
N LEU A 100 27.90 63.37 -0.38
CA LEU A 100 28.89 63.01 -1.39
C LEU A 100 28.50 61.63 -1.93
N LEU A 101 28.45 61.45 -3.25
CA LEU A 101 27.95 60.22 -3.88
C LEU A 101 29.11 59.35 -4.32
N TRP A 102 29.05 58.05 -4.02
CA TRP A 102 29.95 57.04 -4.58
C TRP A 102 29.19 56.17 -5.58
N PRO A 103 29.79 55.67 -6.69
CA PRO A 103 31.18 55.84 -7.12
C PRO A 103 31.35 56.93 -8.19
N ASP A 104 32.10 57.99 -7.88
CA ASP A 104 32.68 58.87 -8.90
C ASP A 104 34.15 58.47 -9.23
N GLU A 105 34.84 57.74 -8.33
CA GLU A 105 36.20 57.21 -8.47
C GLU A 105 36.32 55.73 -7.97
N GLU A 106 37.48 55.08 -8.21
CA GLU A 106 37.75 53.70 -7.76
C GLU A 106 37.92 53.56 -6.23
N GLU A 107 38.32 54.64 -5.53
CA GLU A 107 38.48 54.71 -4.08
C GLU A 107 37.25 55.33 -3.39
N ARG A 108 36.87 54.81 -2.21
CA ARG A 108 35.75 55.30 -1.39
C ARG A 108 36.28 56.33 -0.38
N TRP A 109 35.80 57.57 -0.43
CA TRP A 109 36.17 58.61 0.53
C TRP A 109 35.28 58.59 1.79
N PRO A 110 35.82 58.93 2.99
CA PRO A 110 35.01 59.05 4.20
C PRO A 110 33.86 60.06 4.04
N GLY A 111 32.62 59.61 4.22
CA GLY A 111 31.41 60.44 4.08
C GLY A 111 30.70 60.32 2.72
N GLU A 112 31.26 59.56 1.77
CA GLU A 112 30.55 59.21 0.55
C GLU A 112 29.51 58.11 0.78
N VAL A 113 28.38 58.28 0.13
CA VAL A 113 27.22 57.41 0.26
C VAL A 113 26.86 56.82 -1.09
N LEU A 114 26.81 55.49 -1.17
CA LEU A 114 26.44 54.78 -2.38
C LEU A 114 24.93 54.97 -2.66
N ARG A 115 24.58 55.33 -3.89
CA ARG A 115 23.19 55.24 -4.34
C ARG A 115 22.88 53.84 -4.82
N VAL A 116 21.87 53.26 -4.21
CA VAL A 116 21.46 51.89 -4.50
C VAL A 116 20.05 51.94 -5.11
N GLY A 117 19.89 51.27 -6.25
CA GLY A 117 18.60 51.15 -6.93
C GLY A 117 17.60 50.33 -6.11
N PRO A 118 16.29 50.42 -6.40
CA PRO A 118 15.29 49.60 -5.72
C PRO A 118 15.56 48.11 -5.99
N VAL A 119 15.12 47.24 -5.08
CA VAL A 119 15.23 45.78 -5.26
C VAL A 119 14.05 45.29 -6.11
N PRO A 120 14.23 44.98 -7.41
CA PRO A 120 13.14 44.46 -8.23
C PRO A 120 12.72 43.07 -7.74
N SER A 121 11.44 42.73 -7.90
CA SER A 121 10.94 41.37 -7.69
C SER A 121 10.55 40.76 -9.03
N ASN A 122 11.22 39.69 -9.42
CA ASN A 122 10.90 38.93 -10.63
C ASN A 122 9.98 37.73 -10.35
N CYS A 123 9.55 37.55 -9.09
CA CYS A 123 8.82 36.37 -8.65
C CYS A 123 7.49 36.13 -9.35
N ARG A 124 6.77 37.19 -9.77
CA ARG A 124 5.53 37.06 -10.55
C ARG A 124 5.72 36.39 -11.92
N LYS A 125 6.94 36.43 -12.47
CA LYS A 125 7.29 35.88 -13.80
C LYS A 125 8.15 34.61 -13.69
N ALA A 126 8.50 34.18 -12.48
CA ALA A 126 9.41 33.09 -12.26
C ALA A 126 8.74 31.74 -12.59
N ALA A 127 9.42 30.90 -13.37
CA ALA A 127 8.97 29.53 -13.63
C ALA A 127 9.06 28.67 -12.37
N LYS A 128 8.25 27.60 -12.30
CA LYS A 128 8.36 26.59 -11.23
C LYS A 128 9.76 25.96 -11.23
N GLY A 129 10.21 25.56 -10.04
CA GLY A 129 11.51 24.93 -9.86
C GLY A 129 11.60 23.57 -10.56
N ALA A 130 12.83 23.16 -10.90
CA ALA A 130 13.10 21.88 -11.58
C ALA A 130 13.00 20.64 -10.67
N GLY A 131 12.77 20.83 -9.37
CA GLY A 131 12.73 19.79 -8.34
C GLY A 131 14.08 19.60 -7.63
N PRO A 132 14.10 19.46 -6.30
CA PRO A 132 15.35 19.49 -5.50
C PRO A 132 16.14 18.17 -5.45
N LEU A 133 15.53 17.04 -5.82
CA LEU A 133 16.13 15.71 -5.65
C LEU A 133 17.53 15.55 -6.29
N PRO A 134 17.83 16.07 -7.50
CA PRO A 134 19.18 16.00 -8.07
C PRO A 134 20.24 16.78 -7.29
N LEU A 135 19.84 17.81 -6.54
CA LEU A 135 20.74 18.68 -5.77
C LEU A 135 20.96 18.17 -4.35
N LEU A 136 19.97 17.47 -3.77
CA LEU A 136 20.03 16.86 -2.45
C LEU A 136 20.91 15.60 -2.43
N THR A 137 22.20 15.70 -2.71
CA THR A 137 23.11 14.56 -2.72
C THR A 137 23.45 14.07 -1.30
N PRO A 138 23.78 12.77 -1.10
CA PRO A 138 24.25 12.28 0.20
C PRO A 138 25.47 13.04 0.73
N GLU A 139 26.35 13.51 -0.16
CA GLU A 139 27.54 14.30 0.18
C GLU A 139 27.15 15.67 0.74
N LEU A 140 26.17 16.34 0.12
CA LEU A 140 25.64 17.61 0.62
C LEU A 140 25.02 17.43 2.00
N VAL A 141 24.18 16.40 2.19
CA VAL A 141 23.53 16.13 3.48
C VAL A 141 24.56 15.91 4.60
N LYS A 142 25.66 15.19 4.32
CA LYS A 142 26.74 14.95 5.29
C LYS A 142 27.56 16.20 5.61
N ALA A 143 27.62 17.16 4.69
CA ALA A 143 28.37 18.39 4.86
C ALA A 143 27.58 19.46 5.65
N LEU A 144 26.28 19.26 5.86
CA LEU A 144 25.43 20.18 6.61
C LEU A 144 25.57 20.00 8.13
N PRO A 145 25.28 21.05 8.90
CA PRO A 145 25.09 20.94 10.34
C PRO A 145 23.95 19.97 10.69
N PRO A 146 23.92 19.41 11.92
CA PRO A 146 23.09 18.22 12.18
C PRO A 146 21.58 18.40 12.02
N GLU A 147 21.01 19.54 12.39
CA GLU A 147 19.56 19.79 12.22
C GLU A 147 19.19 20.04 10.75
N PRO A 148 19.89 20.92 10.00
CA PRO A 148 19.66 21.08 8.56
C PRO A 148 19.89 19.80 7.75
N ALA A 149 20.89 19.00 8.13
CA ALA A 149 21.14 17.69 7.56
C ALA A 149 19.93 16.76 7.72
N ALA A 150 19.31 16.73 8.91
CA ALA A 150 18.11 15.93 9.15
C ALA A 150 16.92 16.38 8.29
N ARG A 151 16.68 17.70 8.17
CA ARG A 151 15.62 18.24 7.28
C ARG A 151 15.86 17.90 5.81
N ALA A 152 17.09 18.08 5.32
CA ALA A 152 17.47 17.77 3.94
C ALA A 152 17.39 16.26 3.65
N ALA A 153 17.81 15.42 4.61
CA ALA A 153 17.67 13.97 4.51
C ALA A 153 16.20 13.55 4.43
N TYR A 154 15.34 14.15 5.25
CA TYR A 154 13.91 13.90 5.26
C TYR A 154 13.26 14.28 3.91
N GLU A 155 13.55 15.47 3.38
CA GLU A 155 13.06 15.89 2.06
C GLU A 155 13.48 14.90 0.96
N ARG A 156 14.77 14.51 0.96
CA ARG A 156 15.27 13.51 0.02
C ARG A 156 14.49 12.19 0.15
N ALA A 157 14.19 11.75 1.37
CA ALA A 157 13.45 10.53 1.63
C ALA A 157 12.01 10.59 1.09
N ILE A 158 11.29 11.71 1.28
CA ILE A 158 9.94 11.91 0.70
C ILE A 158 9.99 11.82 -0.83
N LEU A 159 10.95 12.50 -1.45
CA LEU A 159 11.03 12.56 -2.92
C LEU A 159 11.36 11.20 -3.53
N LEU A 160 12.16 10.38 -2.83
CA LEU A 160 12.41 8.98 -3.21
C LEU A 160 11.17 8.10 -2.97
N TRP A 161 10.45 8.31 -1.87
CA TRP A 161 9.21 7.61 -1.57
C TRP A 161 8.14 7.84 -2.65
N ARG A 162 7.99 9.08 -3.11
CA ARG A 162 7.10 9.44 -4.24
C ARG A 162 7.48 8.73 -5.56
N LYS A 163 8.73 8.25 -5.67
CA LYS A 163 9.22 7.41 -6.78
C LYS A 163 9.19 5.90 -6.47
N GLY A 164 8.64 5.49 -5.32
CA GLY A 164 8.54 4.10 -4.90
C GLY A 164 9.79 3.52 -4.23
N SER A 165 10.72 4.35 -3.74
CA SER A 165 11.96 3.92 -3.08
C SER A 165 12.02 4.35 -1.62
N THR A 166 12.56 3.49 -0.75
CA THR A 166 12.79 3.74 0.69
C THR A 166 14.25 4.02 1.03
N GLU A 167 15.16 4.07 0.05
CA GLU A 167 16.62 4.18 0.24
C GLU A 167 17.06 5.43 1.04
N GLY A 168 16.25 6.50 1.05
CA GLY A 168 16.55 7.73 1.79
C GLY A 168 16.26 7.65 3.30
N ALA A 169 15.47 6.69 3.77
CA ALA A 169 14.96 6.68 5.15
C ALA A 169 16.07 6.48 6.21
N ALA A 170 17.16 5.79 5.85
CA ALA A 170 18.26 5.50 6.78
C ALA A 170 19.05 6.74 7.20
N ALA A 171 19.10 7.77 6.33
CA ALA A 171 19.82 9.01 6.60
C ALA A 171 19.06 9.97 7.53
N VAL A 172 17.78 9.70 7.83
CA VAL A 172 16.93 10.63 8.57
C VAL A 172 17.03 10.41 10.07
N GLU A 173 17.48 11.43 10.79
CA GLU A 173 17.56 11.46 12.26
C GLU A 173 16.27 12.02 12.88
N VAL A 174 15.31 11.13 13.19
CA VAL A 174 13.95 11.47 13.68
C VAL A 174 13.95 12.49 14.83
N GLN A 175 14.85 12.33 15.80
CA GLN A 175 14.84 13.15 17.02
C GLN A 175 15.22 14.62 16.77
N ARG A 176 15.93 14.89 15.68
CA ARG A 176 16.35 16.25 15.30
C ARG A 176 15.30 16.99 14.50
N LEU A 177 14.28 16.30 13.99
CA LEU A 177 13.22 16.93 13.22
C LEU A 177 12.19 17.61 14.12
N HIS A 178 11.58 18.66 13.55
CA HIS A 178 10.42 19.31 14.13
C HIS A 178 9.30 18.28 14.43
N PRO A 179 8.59 18.38 15.56
CA PRO A 179 7.57 17.39 15.97
C PRO A 179 6.53 17.04 14.90
N SER A 180 6.15 18.01 14.06
CA SER A 180 5.19 17.80 12.96
C SER A 180 5.66 16.78 11.91
N LEU A 181 6.96 16.58 11.74
CA LEU A 181 7.54 15.68 10.73
C LEU A 181 7.91 14.29 11.29
N ARG A 182 7.92 14.13 12.62
CA ARG A 182 8.43 12.91 13.28
C ARG A 182 7.60 11.68 12.91
N ARG A 183 6.28 11.77 12.91
CA ARG A 183 5.36 10.66 12.56
C ARG A 183 5.54 10.18 11.12
N ALA A 184 5.64 11.13 10.19
CA ALA A 184 5.92 10.84 8.78
C ALA A 184 7.28 10.18 8.58
N THR A 185 8.29 10.61 9.36
CA THR A 185 9.62 10.00 9.33
C THR A 185 9.62 8.59 9.92
N GLN A 186 8.96 8.38 11.05
CA GLN A 186 8.79 7.05 11.66
C GLN A 186 8.11 6.09 10.68
N PHE A 187 7.07 6.54 9.98
CA PHE A 187 6.43 5.77 8.91
C PHE A 187 7.45 5.33 7.85
N LEU A 188 8.24 6.26 7.30
CA LEU A 188 9.24 5.95 6.27
C LEU A 188 10.29 4.94 6.76
N ARG A 189 10.73 5.04 8.01
CA ARG A 189 11.71 4.13 8.60
C ARG A 189 11.14 2.73 8.85
N LEU A 190 9.88 2.63 9.28
CA LEU A 190 9.17 1.35 9.42
C LEU A 190 8.91 0.68 8.07
N GLU A 191 8.55 1.45 7.04
CA GLU A 191 8.43 0.96 5.65
C GLU A 191 9.77 0.42 5.14
N ALA A 192 10.86 1.14 5.44
CA ALA A 192 12.23 0.75 5.10
C ALA A 192 12.79 -0.42 5.94
N LYS A 193 12.03 -0.94 6.92
CA LYS A 193 12.45 -1.99 7.86
C LYS A 193 13.68 -1.63 8.69
N LEU A 194 13.88 -0.34 8.95
CA LEU A 194 14.96 0.19 9.78
C LEU A 194 14.59 0.23 11.25
N ASP A 195 13.32 0.52 11.53
CA ASP A 195 12.76 0.53 12.88
C ASP A 195 12.04 -0.80 13.17
N PRO A 196 12.02 -1.23 14.45
CA PRO A 196 11.39 -2.48 14.84
C PRO A 196 9.88 -2.42 14.60
N PRO A 197 9.25 -3.53 14.18
CA PRO A 197 7.86 -3.53 13.76
C PRO A 197 6.86 -3.21 14.88
N GLU A 198 7.25 -3.35 16.15
CA GLU A 198 6.46 -2.93 17.30
C GLU A 198 6.12 -1.43 17.24
N GLY A 199 6.90 -0.62 16.51
CA GLY A 199 6.66 0.79 16.27
C GLY A 199 5.39 1.11 15.46
N TRP A 200 4.79 0.13 14.77
CA TRP A 200 3.56 0.34 14.00
C TRP A 200 2.35 0.70 14.87
N LEU A 201 2.19 0.06 16.03
CA LEU A 201 1.04 0.29 16.89
C LEU A 201 1.02 1.70 17.50
N PRO A 202 2.09 2.19 18.14
CA PRO A 202 2.15 3.58 18.61
C PRO A 202 1.94 4.59 17.48
N LEU A 203 2.51 4.33 16.30
CA LEU A 203 2.35 5.22 15.16
C LEU A 203 0.89 5.32 14.70
N VAL A 204 0.16 4.21 14.64
CA VAL A 204 -1.28 4.24 14.31
C VAL A 204 -2.07 4.98 15.39
N ALA A 205 -1.77 4.76 16.67
CA ALA A 205 -2.46 5.44 17.77
C ALA A 205 -2.29 6.98 17.70
N GLU A 206 -1.11 7.45 17.32
CA GLU A 206 -0.83 8.88 17.17
C GLU A 206 -1.26 9.48 15.83
N TRP A 207 -1.24 8.67 14.76
CA TRP A 207 -1.48 9.09 13.38
C TRP A 207 -2.27 8.03 12.61
N PRO A 208 -3.59 7.89 12.87
CA PRO A 208 -4.43 6.82 12.33
C PRO A 208 -4.84 7.07 10.86
N GLN A 209 -3.88 7.44 10.02
CA GLN A 209 -4.08 7.57 8.59
C GLN A 209 -4.31 6.18 7.97
N LEU A 210 -5.23 6.10 7.01
CA LEU A 210 -5.61 4.83 6.36
C LEU A 210 -4.41 4.05 5.82
N ALA A 211 -3.44 4.75 5.23
CA ALA A 211 -2.18 4.20 4.75
C ALA A 211 -1.37 3.50 5.87
N VAL A 212 -1.24 4.14 7.03
CA VAL A 212 -0.49 3.63 8.17
C VAL A 212 -1.18 2.38 8.73
N VAL A 213 -2.52 2.42 8.88
CA VAL A 213 -3.31 1.26 9.33
C VAL A 213 -3.19 0.08 8.34
N THR A 214 -3.19 0.36 7.04
CA THR A 214 -3.03 -0.67 6.00
C THR A 214 -1.68 -1.38 6.13
N ARG A 215 -0.58 -0.63 6.29
CA ARG A 215 0.76 -1.20 6.46
C ARG A 215 0.93 -1.90 7.80
N ALA A 216 0.46 -1.29 8.88
CA ALA A 216 0.51 -1.87 10.22
C ALA A 216 -0.25 -3.21 10.29
N SER A 217 -1.49 -3.28 9.79
CA SER A 217 -2.27 -4.51 9.79
C SER A 217 -1.62 -5.64 9.00
N ALA A 218 -1.01 -5.35 7.85
CA ALA A 218 -0.26 -6.33 7.06
C ALA A 218 1.00 -6.84 7.79
N GLU A 219 1.76 -5.94 8.44
CA GLU A 219 2.96 -6.30 9.19
C GLU A 219 2.64 -7.15 10.44
N LEU A 220 1.64 -6.74 11.22
CA LEU A 220 1.19 -7.48 12.41
C LEU A 220 0.64 -8.86 12.03
N LEU A 221 -0.08 -8.97 10.90
CA LEU A 221 -0.55 -10.25 10.38
C LEU A 221 0.63 -11.17 10.02
N ARG A 222 1.67 -10.64 9.36
CA ARG A 222 2.89 -11.40 9.05
C ARG A 222 3.58 -11.92 10.32
N GLN A 223 3.49 -11.18 11.43
CA GLN A 223 4.02 -11.58 12.74
C GLN A 223 3.07 -12.43 13.57
N ARG A 224 1.89 -12.78 13.04
CA ARG A 224 0.87 -13.58 13.73
C ARG A 224 0.34 -12.93 15.01
N ARG A 225 0.40 -11.60 15.10
CA ARG A 225 -0.15 -10.81 16.22
C ARG A 225 -1.64 -10.57 15.99
N TYR A 226 -2.42 -11.66 16.01
CA TYR A 226 -3.80 -11.66 15.51
C TYR A 226 -4.76 -10.79 16.32
N GLU A 227 -4.70 -10.82 17.65
CA GLU A 227 -5.59 -10.00 18.49
C GLU A 227 -5.41 -8.51 18.22
N GLU A 228 -4.16 -8.07 18.11
CA GLU A 228 -3.86 -6.67 17.80
C GLU A 228 -4.34 -6.24 16.41
N VAL A 229 -4.30 -7.13 15.42
CA VAL A 229 -4.90 -6.85 14.10
C VAL A 229 -6.41 -6.67 14.24
N VAL A 230 -7.09 -7.49 15.04
CA VAL A 230 -8.53 -7.38 15.27
C VAL A 230 -8.87 -6.04 15.92
N ASP A 231 -8.13 -5.65 16.96
CA ASP A 231 -8.36 -4.41 17.71
C ASP A 231 -8.03 -3.17 16.87
N LEU A 232 -6.88 -3.16 16.19
CA LEU A 232 -6.41 -2.06 15.34
C LEU A 232 -7.41 -1.72 14.23
N THR A 233 -8.12 -2.74 13.72
CA THR A 233 -9.00 -2.64 12.56
C THR A 233 -10.48 -2.62 12.93
N ALA A 234 -10.80 -2.57 14.23
CA ALA A 234 -12.15 -2.63 14.76
C ALA A 234 -13.06 -1.53 14.21
N SER A 235 -12.55 -0.29 14.18
CA SER A 235 -13.28 0.94 13.85
C SER A 235 -13.10 1.43 12.42
N ILE A 236 -12.57 0.61 11.50
CA ILE A 236 -12.35 1.05 10.12
C ILE A 236 -13.68 1.39 9.45
N GLU A 237 -13.75 2.51 8.74
CA GLU A 237 -14.94 2.98 8.01
C GLU A 237 -14.92 2.56 6.53
N LEU A 238 -16.10 2.53 5.88
CA LEU A 238 -16.19 2.23 4.44
C LEU A 238 -15.97 3.51 3.61
N PRO A 239 -14.96 3.55 2.73
CA PRO A 239 -14.74 4.69 1.85
C PRO A 239 -15.65 4.61 0.62
N ALA A 240 -16.00 5.77 0.07
CA ALA A 240 -16.70 5.88 -1.21
C ALA A 240 -15.75 5.82 -2.43
N ASP A 241 -14.49 6.26 -2.25
CA ASP A 241 -13.47 6.27 -3.31
C ASP A 241 -12.90 4.86 -3.58
N ALA A 242 -12.74 4.51 -4.86
CA ALA A 242 -12.26 3.21 -5.30
C ALA A 242 -10.82 2.91 -4.84
N THR A 243 -9.94 3.92 -4.82
CA THR A 243 -8.53 3.71 -4.43
C THR A 243 -8.42 3.49 -2.92
N ARG A 244 -9.12 4.30 -2.13
CA ARG A 244 -9.26 4.05 -0.68
C ARG A 244 -9.95 2.70 -0.38
N ALA A 245 -10.89 2.28 -1.22
CA ALA A 245 -11.56 0.99 -1.06
C ALA A 245 -10.61 -0.21 -1.21
N GLU A 246 -9.54 -0.12 -2.02
CA GLU A 246 -8.53 -1.18 -2.09
C GLU A 246 -7.74 -1.32 -0.79
N MET A 247 -7.31 -0.21 -0.19
CA MET A 247 -6.65 -0.20 1.13
C MET A 247 -7.57 -0.76 2.23
N VAL A 248 -8.82 -0.33 2.28
CA VAL A 248 -9.78 -0.84 3.27
C VAL A 248 -10.10 -2.32 3.04
N ARG A 249 -10.18 -2.77 1.80
CA ARG A 249 -10.35 -4.20 1.49
C ARG A 249 -9.17 -5.04 2.00
N ALA A 250 -7.93 -4.55 1.85
CA ALA A 250 -6.75 -5.22 2.39
C ALA A 250 -6.77 -5.27 3.94
N ILE A 251 -7.19 -4.18 4.59
CA ILE A 251 -7.38 -4.14 6.05
C ILE A 251 -8.43 -5.17 6.49
N LEU A 252 -9.59 -5.21 5.84
CA LEU A 252 -10.66 -6.16 6.17
C LEU A 252 -10.25 -7.61 5.90
N TRP A 253 -9.45 -7.87 4.86
CA TRP A 253 -8.85 -9.18 4.64
C TRP A 253 -7.93 -9.57 5.79
N ALA A 254 -7.02 -8.69 6.20
CA ALA A 254 -6.11 -8.97 7.32
C ALA A 254 -6.89 -9.24 8.62
N ARG A 255 -7.93 -8.44 8.89
CA ARG A 255 -8.86 -8.64 10.01
C ARG A 255 -9.55 -10.00 9.94
N ALA A 256 -10.03 -10.41 8.76
CA ALA A 256 -10.67 -11.71 8.60
C ALA A 256 -9.71 -12.88 8.89
N VAL A 257 -8.50 -12.85 8.35
CA VAL A 257 -7.49 -13.90 8.63
C VAL A 257 -7.14 -13.94 10.12
N ALA A 258 -7.03 -12.77 10.77
CA ALA A 258 -6.80 -12.69 12.21
C ALA A 258 -7.99 -13.26 13.01
N LEU A 259 -9.23 -12.90 12.68
CA LEU A 259 -10.45 -13.43 13.30
C LEU A 259 -10.55 -14.95 13.17
N GLN A 260 -10.21 -15.51 12.01
CA GLN A 260 -10.15 -16.95 11.81
C GLN A 260 -9.14 -17.60 12.75
N SER A 261 -7.95 -17.00 12.87
CA SER A 261 -6.85 -17.54 13.70
C SER A 261 -7.18 -17.54 15.19
N VAL A 262 -8.04 -16.63 15.65
CA VAL A 262 -8.55 -16.58 17.03
C VAL A 262 -9.90 -17.30 17.21
N GLY A 263 -10.39 -18.02 16.19
CA GLY A 263 -11.61 -18.83 16.26
C GLY A 263 -12.94 -18.06 16.16
N ARG A 264 -12.93 -16.80 15.70
CA ARG A 264 -14.12 -15.94 15.57
C ARG A 264 -14.69 -15.97 14.14
N ASP A 265 -14.97 -17.18 13.64
CA ASP A 265 -15.40 -17.41 12.24
C ASP A 265 -16.70 -16.69 11.85
N LYS A 266 -17.63 -16.44 12.79
CA LYS A 266 -18.88 -15.70 12.50
C LYS A 266 -18.59 -14.24 12.11
N GLU A 267 -17.81 -13.55 12.94
CA GLU A 267 -17.41 -12.17 12.69
C GLU A 267 -16.51 -12.05 11.46
N MET A 268 -15.65 -13.06 11.24
CA MET A 268 -14.84 -13.13 10.02
C MET A 268 -15.72 -13.09 8.76
N LEU A 269 -16.82 -13.84 8.71
CA LEU A 269 -17.71 -13.87 7.55
C LEU A 269 -18.38 -12.50 7.32
N GLU A 270 -18.79 -11.81 8.39
CA GLU A 270 -19.34 -10.45 8.30
C GLU A 270 -18.31 -9.47 7.73
N VAL A 271 -17.06 -9.55 8.19
CA VAL A 271 -15.94 -8.74 7.69
C VAL A 271 -15.66 -9.02 6.21
N LEU A 272 -15.66 -10.28 5.78
CA LEU A 272 -15.44 -10.65 4.38
C LEU A 272 -16.60 -10.20 3.48
N ALA A 273 -17.85 -10.28 3.95
CA ALA A 273 -19.01 -9.76 3.22
C ALA A 273 -18.90 -8.24 3.03
N ARG A 274 -18.49 -7.52 4.08
CA ARG A 274 -18.20 -6.07 4.04
C ARG A 274 -17.05 -5.74 3.07
N ALA A 275 -16.02 -6.58 2.99
CA ALA A 275 -14.91 -6.40 2.05
C ALA A 275 -15.35 -6.57 0.57
N ARG A 276 -16.33 -7.45 0.32
CA ARG A 276 -16.90 -7.67 -1.02
C ARG A 276 -17.80 -6.53 -1.49
N SER A 277 -18.53 -5.88 -0.58
CA SER A 277 -19.43 -4.77 -0.91
C SER A 277 -18.70 -3.48 -1.30
N LEU A 278 -17.39 -3.40 -1.07
CA LEU A 278 -16.58 -2.24 -1.44
C LEU A 278 -16.45 -2.07 -2.97
N PRO A 279 -16.51 -0.84 -3.49
CA PRO A 279 -16.44 -0.57 -4.93
C PRO A 279 -15.09 -0.98 -5.55
N GLY A 280 -15.09 -1.18 -6.87
CA GLY A 280 -13.92 -1.52 -7.68
C GLY A 280 -13.82 -3.00 -8.04
N LYS A 281 -13.10 -3.32 -9.13
CA LYS A 281 -12.87 -4.69 -9.63
C LYS A 281 -11.78 -5.44 -8.82
N GLY A 282 -11.66 -5.12 -7.53
CA GLY A 282 -10.45 -5.32 -6.72
C GLY A 282 -9.77 -6.67 -6.92
N LYS A 283 -8.45 -6.64 -7.13
CA LYS A 283 -7.62 -7.84 -7.09
C LYS A 283 -7.81 -8.51 -5.71
N GLY A 284 -8.01 -9.83 -5.69
CA GLY A 284 -8.21 -10.59 -4.45
C GLY A 284 -9.67 -10.84 -4.01
N GLN A 285 -10.67 -10.46 -4.80
CA GLN A 285 -12.07 -10.85 -4.56
C GLN A 285 -12.27 -12.38 -4.52
N GLU A 286 -11.52 -13.11 -5.35
CA GLU A 286 -11.53 -14.57 -5.32
C GLU A 286 -10.90 -15.14 -4.05
N ALA A 287 -9.83 -14.52 -3.52
CA ALA A 287 -9.23 -14.92 -2.26
C ALA A 287 -10.20 -14.71 -1.08
N ILE A 288 -10.88 -13.55 -1.04
CA ILE A 288 -11.96 -13.25 -0.09
C ILE A 288 -13.05 -14.33 -0.14
N ARG A 289 -13.51 -14.66 -1.35
CA ARG A 289 -14.51 -15.70 -1.56
C ARG A 289 -14.02 -17.06 -1.08
N ALA A 290 -12.83 -17.47 -1.49
CA ALA A 290 -12.26 -18.78 -1.13
C ALA A 290 -12.09 -18.94 0.39
N LEU A 291 -11.66 -17.89 1.09
CA LEU A 291 -11.55 -17.89 2.55
C LEU A 291 -12.93 -18.06 3.21
N ALA A 292 -13.93 -17.29 2.75
CA ALA A 292 -15.29 -17.39 3.25
C ALA A 292 -15.89 -18.79 3.01
N MET A 293 -15.73 -19.35 1.80
CA MET A 293 -16.23 -20.68 1.44
C MET A 293 -15.60 -21.78 2.32
N SER A 294 -14.30 -21.68 2.64
CA SER A 294 -13.64 -22.61 3.56
C SER A 294 -14.17 -22.53 5.00
N ALA A 295 -14.59 -21.35 5.46
CA ALA A 295 -15.19 -21.21 6.78
C ALA A 295 -16.65 -21.67 6.82
N LEU A 296 -17.44 -21.34 5.78
CA LEU A 296 -18.82 -21.81 5.62
C LEU A 296 -18.89 -23.35 5.57
N ALA A 297 -17.92 -23.99 4.93
CA ALA A 297 -17.81 -25.44 4.86
C ALA A 297 -17.73 -26.13 6.23
N ARG A 298 -17.24 -25.43 7.27
CA ARG A 298 -17.15 -25.94 8.65
C ARG A 298 -18.39 -25.63 9.51
N GLN A 299 -19.37 -24.93 8.96
CA GLN A 299 -20.59 -24.51 9.65
C GLN A 299 -21.82 -25.19 9.01
N PRO A 300 -22.98 -25.23 9.71
CA PRO A 300 -24.23 -25.67 9.10
C PRO A 300 -24.55 -24.88 7.83
N ALA A 301 -25.11 -25.56 6.82
CA ALA A 301 -25.50 -24.93 5.57
C ALA A 301 -26.56 -23.84 5.80
N ASP A 302 -26.27 -22.61 5.39
CA ASP A 302 -27.16 -21.46 5.51
C ASP A 302 -27.15 -20.64 4.21
N PRO A 303 -28.25 -20.63 3.43
CA PRO A 303 -28.36 -19.86 2.20
C PRO A 303 -28.09 -18.36 2.40
N ALA A 304 -28.51 -17.78 3.53
CA ALA A 304 -28.35 -16.35 3.78
C ALA A 304 -26.88 -15.97 3.99
N ARG A 305 -26.08 -16.87 4.57
CA ARG A 305 -24.63 -16.67 4.73
C ARG A 305 -23.84 -16.93 3.46
N LEU A 306 -24.36 -17.76 2.56
CA LEU A 306 -23.74 -18.04 1.27
C LEU A 306 -23.92 -16.89 0.27
N GLU A 307 -25.07 -16.21 0.33
CA GLU A 307 -25.49 -15.17 -0.63
C GLU A 307 -24.40 -14.11 -0.96
N PRO A 308 -23.70 -13.51 0.03
CA PRO A 308 -22.67 -12.50 -0.25
C PRO A 308 -21.46 -13.04 -1.04
N PHE A 309 -21.26 -14.36 -1.01
CA PHE A 309 -20.09 -15.04 -1.58
C PHE A 309 -20.38 -15.73 -2.91
N ILE A 310 -21.59 -15.60 -3.45
CA ILE A 310 -21.93 -16.07 -4.79
C ILE A 310 -21.01 -15.39 -5.81
N GLY A 311 -20.36 -16.22 -6.64
CA GLY A 311 -19.42 -15.77 -7.67
C GLY A 311 -20.11 -15.50 -9.00
N VAL A 312 -19.32 -15.16 -10.02
CA VAL A 312 -19.80 -14.94 -11.41
C VAL A 312 -20.44 -16.20 -12.00
N ALA A 313 -20.02 -17.39 -11.55
CA ALA A 313 -20.58 -18.68 -11.95
C ALA A 313 -22.00 -18.94 -11.39
N GLY A 314 -22.53 -18.07 -10.53
CA GLY A 314 -23.90 -18.13 -10.02
C GLY A 314 -24.06 -18.96 -8.74
N ARG A 315 -25.31 -19.04 -8.28
CA ARG A 315 -25.70 -19.64 -6.99
C ARG A 315 -25.40 -21.13 -6.91
N ASP A 316 -25.75 -21.89 -7.94
CA ASP A 316 -25.57 -23.34 -7.94
C ASP A 316 -24.08 -23.74 -7.97
N ALA A 317 -23.24 -22.97 -8.65
CA ALA A 317 -21.79 -23.15 -8.59
C ALA A 317 -21.24 -22.93 -7.17
N ALA A 318 -21.78 -21.94 -6.45
CA ALA A 318 -21.39 -21.70 -5.05
C ALA A 318 -21.81 -22.85 -4.12
N TRP A 319 -23.01 -23.42 -4.31
CA TRP A 319 -23.45 -24.62 -3.58
C TRP A 319 -22.57 -25.84 -3.88
N THR A 320 -22.17 -26.02 -5.13
CA THR A 320 -21.25 -27.09 -5.54
C THR A 320 -19.91 -26.97 -4.82
N GLU A 321 -19.32 -25.78 -4.80
CA GLU A 321 -18.07 -25.53 -4.09
C GLU A 321 -18.22 -25.70 -2.56
N LEU A 322 -19.34 -25.27 -1.98
CA LEU A 322 -19.61 -25.46 -0.56
C LEU A 322 -19.65 -26.96 -0.21
N ALA A 323 -20.35 -27.77 -1.02
CA ALA A 323 -20.44 -29.20 -0.82
C ALA A 323 -19.06 -29.87 -0.86
N GLN A 324 -18.25 -29.56 -1.87
CA GLN A 324 -16.91 -30.11 -2.04
C GLN A 324 -15.98 -29.72 -0.89
N ARG A 325 -15.98 -28.45 -0.48
CA ARG A 325 -15.16 -27.99 0.67
C ARG A 325 -15.64 -28.56 1.99
N ALA A 326 -16.95 -28.69 2.19
CA ALA A 326 -17.53 -29.29 3.40
C ALA A 326 -17.17 -30.78 3.51
N LEU A 327 -17.23 -31.50 2.39
CA LEU A 327 -16.80 -32.89 2.30
C LEU A 327 -15.30 -33.03 2.59
N ALA A 328 -14.45 -32.16 2.04
CA ALA A 328 -13.02 -32.14 2.32
C ALA A 328 -12.71 -31.80 3.80
N ALA A 329 -13.53 -30.95 4.42
CA ALA A 329 -13.42 -30.61 5.84
C ALA A 329 -14.04 -31.67 6.79
N GLY A 330 -14.60 -32.76 6.25
CA GLY A 330 -15.28 -33.80 7.04
C GLY A 330 -16.65 -33.42 7.58
N ASN A 331 -17.20 -32.26 7.19
CA ASN A 331 -18.55 -31.82 7.57
C ASN A 331 -19.59 -32.42 6.62
N LEU A 332 -19.88 -33.71 6.82
CA LEU A 332 -20.79 -34.47 5.98
C LEU A 332 -22.21 -33.89 5.97
N GLN A 333 -22.68 -33.32 7.08
CA GLN A 333 -24.02 -32.74 7.16
C GLN A 333 -24.19 -31.58 6.18
N THR A 334 -23.28 -30.60 6.24
CA THR A 334 -23.30 -29.44 5.33
C THR A 334 -23.09 -29.87 3.88
N ALA A 335 -22.25 -30.88 3.62
CA ALA A 335 -22.09 -31.44 2.29
C ALA A 335 -23.40 -32.05 1.74
N ARG A 336 -24.13 -32.83 2.57
CA ARG A 336 -25.43 -33.41 2.21
C ARG A 336 -26.47 -32.33 1.96
N ASP A 337 -26.57 -31.34 2.83
CA ASP A 337 -27.53 -30.24 2.71
C ASP A 337 -27.29 -29.44 1.42
N ALA A 338 -26.03 -29.13 1.10
CA ALA A 338 -25.65 -28.47 -0.14
C ALA A 338 -25.95 -29.33 -1.39
N ALA A 339 -25.68 -30.63 -1.35
CA ALA A 339 -26.02 -31.56 -2.43
C ALA A 339 -27.54 -31.67 -2.65
N LEU A 340 -28.33 -31.67 -1.59
CA LEU A 340 -29.80 -31.66 -1.65
C LEU A 340 -30.33 -30.38 -2.29
N GLN A 341 -29.76 -29.21 -1.95
CA GLN A 341 -30.12 -27.95 -2.61
C GLN A 341 -29.90 -28.03 -4.13
N LEU A 342 -28.75 -28.56 -4.57
CA LEU A 342 -28.45 -28.74 -6.01
C LEU A 342 -29.44 -29.68 -6.72
N GLN A 343 -29.93 -30.72 -6.05
CA GLN A 343 -30.93 -31.64 -6.61
C GLN A 343 -32.28 -30.96 -6.88
N THR A 344 -32.54 -29.82 -6.24
CA THR A 344 -33.75 -29.00 -6.47
C THR A 344 -33.58 -27.93 -7.55
N ALA A 345 -32.38 -27.77 -8.12
CA ALA A 345 -32.10 -26.75 -9.13
C ALA A 345 -32.95 -26.94 -10.40
N SER A 346 -33.32 -25.84 -11.06
CA SER A 346 -34.09 -25.91 -12.31
C SER A 346 -33.26 -26.48 -13.47
N ASP A 347 -31.96 -26.17 -13.50
CA ASP A 347 -31.03 -26.64 -14.53
C ASP A 347 -30.70 -28.13 -14.32
N PRO A 348 -30.96 -29.00 -15.33
CA PRO A 348 -30.58 -30.42 -15.29
C PRO A 348 -29.10 -30.67 -14.95
N ARG A 349 -28.19 -29.77 -15.34
CA ARG A 349 -26.76 -29.88 -15.05
C ARG A 349 -26.47 -29.86 -13.56
N TRP A 350 -27.03 -28.89 -12.84
CA TRP A 350 -26.82 -28.76 -11.39
C TRP A 350 -27.54 -29.87 -10.62
N ARG A 351 -28.71 -30.32 -11.09
CA ARG A 351 -29.37 -31.51 -10.51
C ARG A 351 -28.52 -32.76 -10.63
N ALA A 352 -27.93 -32.99 -11.81
CA ALA A 352 -27.01 -34.12 -12.02
C ALA A 352 -25.77 -34.01 -11.11
N GLN A 353 -25.20 -32.80 -10.98
CA GLN A 353 -24.09 -32.54 -10.07
C GLN A 353 -24.46 -32.82 -8.60
N GLY A 354 -25.66 -32.42 -8.15
CA GLY A 354 -26.14 -32.68 -6.80
C GLY A 354 -26.33 -34.17 -6.49
N LEU A 355 -26.74 -34.97 -7.47
CA LEU A 355 -26.79 -36.43 -7.36
C LEU A 355 -25.39 -37.04 -7.31
N ALA A 356 -24.47 -36.59 -8.16
CA ALA A 356 -23.08 -37.05 -8.14
C ALA A 356 -22.41 -36.76 -6.78
N LEU A 357 -22.55 -35.54 -6.26
CA LEU A 357 -22.03 -35.18 -4.94
C LEU A 357 -22.64 -36.01 -3.81
N ALA A 358 -23.95 -36.28 -3.85
CA ALA A 358 -24.59 -37.18 -2.88
C ALA A 358 -23.98 -38.58 -2.90
N GLY A 359 -23.68 -39.11 -4.09
CA GLY A 359 -23.00 -40.39 -4.24
C GLY A 359 -21.56 -40.38 -3.70
N GLU A 360 -20.82 -39.28 -3.91
CA GLU A 360 -19.46 -39.11 -3.39
C GLU A 360 -19.46 -39.06 -1.85
N ILE A 361 -20.41 -38.31 -1.27
CA ILE A 361 -20.60 -38.22 0.18
C ILE A 361 -20.97 -39.58 0.77
N GLY A 362 -21.88 -40.33 0.12
CA GLY A 362 -22.23 -41.70 0.51
C GLY A 362 -21.00 -42.61 0.53
N TRP A 363 -20.13 -42.51 -0.48
CA TRP A 363 -18.88 -43.28 -0.50
C TRP A 363 -17.94 -42.87 0.64
N ALA A 364 -17.72 -41.56 0.81
CA ALA A 364 -16.85 -41.01 1.83
C ALA A 364 -17.29 -41.34 3.27
N SER A 365 -18.59 -41.53 3.49
CA SER A 365 -19.16 -41.90 4.79
C SER A 365 -19.23 -43.41 5.04
N GLY A 366 -18.81 -44.24 4.07
CA GLY A 366 -18.89 -45.71 4.13
C GLY A 366 -20.26 -46.27 3.76
N GLU A 367 -21.20 -45.42 3.36
CA GLU A 367 -22.55 -45.78 2.92
C GLU A 367 -22.56 -46.12 1.41
N VAL A 368 -21.79 -47.14 1.01
CA VAL A 368 -21.57 -47.53 -0.41
C VAL A 368 -22.88 -47.75 -1.20
N LYS A 369 -23.95 -48.17 -0.52
CA LYS A 369 -25.28 -48.34 -1.14
C LYS A 369 -25.89 -47.01 -1.57
N GLU A 370 -25.62 -45.91 -0.87
CA GLU A 370 -26.09 -44.58 -1.26
C GLU A 370 -25.43 -44.10 -2.55
N THR A 371 -24.16 -44.43 -2.76
CA THR A 371 -23.47 -44.17 -4.03
C THR A 371 -24.15 -44.89 -5.20
N GLN A 372 -24.47 -46.18 -5.04
CA GLN A 372 -25.19 -46.93 -6.06
C GLN A 372 -26.59 -46.34 -6.32
N ALA A 373 -27.32 -45.96 -5.26
CA ALA A 373 -28.62 -45.33 -5.41
C ALA A 373 -28.55 -43.98 -6.13
N ALA A 374 -27.50 -43.18 -5.88
CA ALA A 374 -27.27 -41.92 -6.59
C ALA A 374 -26.98 -42.14 -8.08
N LEU A 375 -26.17 -43.15 -8.41
CA LEU A 375 -25.93 -43.57 -9.79
C LEU A 375 -27.22 -44.03 -10.46
N GLU A 376 -28.02 -44.89 -9.83
CA GLU A 376 -29.30 -45.32 -10.38
C GLU A 376 -30.25 -44.14 -10.63
N ARG A 377 -30.29 -43.18 -9.69
CA ARG A 377 -31.10 -41.95 -9.81
C ARG A 377 -30.70 -41.10 -11.02
N LEU A 378 -29.39 -40.99 -11.32
CA LEU A 378 -28.89 -40.30 -12.52
C LEU A 378 -29.43 -40.93 -13.82
N PHE A 379 -29.66 -42.24 -13.85
CA PHE A 379 -30.09 -42.98 -15.05
C PHE A 379 -31.59 -43.33 -15.09
N THR A 380 -32.37 -43.03 -14.05
CA THR A 380 -33.82 -43.36 -13.99
C THR A 380 -34.75 -42.57 -14.93
N GLN A 381 -34.34 -41.40 -15.44
CA GLN A 381 -35.25 -40.54 -16.23
C GLN A 381 -34.98 -40.63 -17.74
N ARG A 382 -36.05 -40.57 -18.56
CA ARG A 382 -35.95 -40.36 -20.01
C ARG A 382 -35.53 -38.92 -20.28
N LEU A 383 -34.22 -38.70 -20.31
CA LEU A 383 -33.60 -37.40 -20.51
C LEU A 383 -33.54 -37.01 -22.00
N ARG A 384 -33.72 -35.71 -22.27
CA ARG A 384 -33.43 -35.08 -23.57
C ARG A 384 -31.94 -35.18 -23.86
N VAL A 385 -31.55 -35.07 -25.14
CA VAL A 385 -30.14 -35.25 -25.57
C VAL A 385 -29.17 -34.35 -24.78
N ALA A 386 -29.49 -33.07 -24.59
CA ALA A 386 -28.66 -32.12 -23.84
C ALA A 386 -28.52 -32.46 -22.34
N GLU A 387 -29.50 -33.14 -21.76
CA GLU A 387 -29.48 -33.55 -20.36
C GLU A 387 -28.65 -34.83 -20.15
N ARG A 388 -28.51 -35.66 -21.20
CA ARG A 388 -27.67 -36.86 -21.17
C ARG A 388 -26.20 -36.51 -21.02
N GLU A 389 -25.73 -35.49 -21.72
CA GLU A 389 -24.32 -35.03 -21.61
C GLU A 389 -24.00 -34.56 -20.19
N SER A 390 -24.91 -33.81 -19.56
CA SER A 390 -24.75 -33.36 -18.17
C SER A 390 -24.78 -34.53 -17.17
N ARG A 391 -25.69 -35.50 -17.37
CA ARG A 391 -25.73 -36.74 -16.59
C ARG A 391 -24.42 -37.52 -16.72
N ASP A 392 -23.95 -37.73 -17.95
CA ASP A 392 -22.76 -38.55 -18.23
C ASP A 392 -21.52 -37.91 -17.63
N SER A 393 -21.39 -36.57 -17.75
CA SER A 393 -20.33 -35.80 -17.10
C SER A 393 -20.36 -35.93 -15.57
N ALA A 394 -21.54 -35.81 -14.95
CA ALA A 394 -21.68 -35.95 -13.49
C ALA A 394 -21.36 -37.38 -13.02
N ALA A 395 -21.80 -38.41 -13.76
CA ALA A 395 -21.50 -39.81 -13.47
C ALA A 395 -20.00 -40.12 -13.60
N LEU A 396 -19.33 -39.57 -14.62
CA LEU A 396 -17.88 -39.66 -14.77
C LEU A 396 -17.16 -38.94 -13.63
N GLN A 397 -17.57 -37.74 -13.25
CA GLN A 397 -16.95 -37.01 -12.13
C GLN A 397 -17.06 -37.79 -10.81
N LEU A 398 -18.21 -38.38 -10.53
CA LEU A 398 -18.40 -39.26 -9.36
C LEU A 398 -17.44 -40.46 -9.41
N ALA A 399 -17.36 -41.14 -10.55
CA ALA A 399 -16.44 -42.28 -10.72
C ALA A 399 -14.97 -41.87 -10.46
N HIS A 400 -14.53 -40.73 -11.00
CA HIS A 400 -13.18 -40.21 -10.75
C HIS A 400 -12.94 -39.90 -9.26
N ALA A 401 -13.89 -39.24 -8.60
CA ALA A 401 -13.77 -38.86 -7.19
C ALA A 401 -13.67 -40.09 -6.26
N ILE A 402 -14.46 -41.14 -6.54
CA ILE A 402 -14.42 -42.37 -5.76
C ILE A 402 -13.11 -43.14 -6.00
N VAL A 403 -12.64 -43.24 -7.24
CA VAL A 403 -11.37 -43.90 -7.58
C VAL A 403 -10.19 -43.23 -6.86
N LEU A 404 -10.18 -41.89 -6.81
CA LEU A 404 -9.19 -41.13 -6.05
C LEU A 404 -9.20 -41.51 -4.57
N ARG A 405 -10.37 -41.51 -3.93
CA ARG A 405 -10.51 -41.87 -2.51
C ARG A 405 -10.09 -43.32 -2.23
N GLU A 406 -10.43 -44.26 -3.10
CA GLU A 406 -10.04 -45.66 -2.93
C GLU A 406 -8.53 -45.89 -3.15
N ALA A 407 -7.90 -45.10 -4.02
CA ALA A 407 -6.45 -45.15 -4.23
C ALA A 407 -5.65 -44.69 -2.99
N GLU A 408 -6.17 -43.71 -2.22
CA GLU A 408 -5.51 -43.15 -1.03
C GLU A 408 -5.58 -44.06 0.22
N GLY A 409 -6.26 -45.20 0.17
CA GLY A 409 -6.32 -46.17 1.28
C GLY A 409 -7.69 -46.82 1.52
N GLY A 410 -8.56 -46.85 0.50
CA GLY A 410 -9.92 -47.37 0.66
C GLY A 410 -10.00 -48.89 0.76
N THR A 411 -11.09 -49.36 1.38
CA THR A 411 -11.37 -50.77 1.67
C THR A 411 -12.46 -51.38 0.78
N HIS A 412 -13.04 -50.61 -0.15
CA HIS A 412 -14.25 -50.97 -0.90
C HIS A 412 -13.97 -51.23 -2.38
N ARG A 413 -12.74 -51.65 -2.72
CA ARG A 413 -12.28 -51.86 -4.11
C ARG A 413 -13.18 -52.76 -4.96
N ASP A 414 -13.74 -53.84 -4.38
CA ASP A 414 -14.61 -54.75 -5.14
C ASP A 414 -15.97 -54.11 -5.45
N ALA A 415 -16.53 -53.38 -4.49
CA ALA A 415 -17.75 -52.60 -4.73
C ALA A 415 -17.51 -51.51 -5.78
N LEU A 416 -16.35 -50.85 -5.76
CA LEU A 416 -15.98 -49.84 -6.76
C LEU A 416 -15.90 -50.46 -8.16
N LYS A 417 -15.24 -51.61 -8.31
CA LYS A 417 -15.18 -52.33 -9.60
C LYS A 417 -16.56 -52.68 -10.13
N SER A 418 -17.47 -53.15 -9.27
CA SER A 418 -18.86 -53.43 -9.66
C SER A 418 -19.61 -52.18 -10.12
N GLN A 419 -19.46 -51.05 -9.42
CA GLN A 419 -20.09 -49.78 -9.82
C GLN A 419 -19.52 -49.22 -11.13
N LEU A 420 -18.20 -49.31 -11.35
CA LEU A 420 -17.57 -48.92 -12.61
C LEU A 420 -18.02 -49.81 -13.78
N ALA A 421 -18.13 -51.12 -13.57
CA ALA A 421 -18.66 -52.02 -14.59
C ALA A 421 -20.12 -51.68 -14.96
N TRP A 422 -20.95 -51.40 -13.96
CA TRP A 422 -22.34 -50.99 -14.16
C TRP A 422 -22.46 -49.67 -14.96
N LEU A 423 -21.56 -48.71 -14.69
CA LEU A 423 -21.48 -47.43 -15.41
C LEU A 423 -21.05 -47.61 -16.86
N ARG A 424 -20.05 -48.46 -17.10
CA ARG A 424 -19.51 -48.75 -18.45
C ARG A 424 -20.60 -49.24 -19.40
N GLU A 425 -21.54 -50.06 -18.92
CA GLU A 425 -22.65 -50.59 -19.72
C GLU A 425 -23.70 -49.53 -20.11
N ARG A 426 -23.72 -48.38 -19.42
CA ARG A 426 -24.78 -47.36 -19.56
C ARG A 426 -24.31 -46.06 -20.22
N LEU A 427 -23.00 -45.83 -20.26
CA LEU A 427 -22.39 -44.66 -20.88
C LEU A 427 -22.17 -44.85 -22.40
N PRO A 428 -22.15 -43.76 -23.19
CA PRO A 428 -21.73 -43.82 -24.59
C PRO A 428 -20.30 -44.36 -24.74
N THR A 429 -19.97 -44.94 -25.90
CA THR A 429 -18.66 -45.58 -26.17
C THR A 429 -17.46 -44.68 -25.82
N ARG A 430 -17.56 -43.37 -26.10
CA ARG A 430 -16.51 -42.39 -25.78
C ARG A 430 -16.23 -42.29 -24.28
N ASP A 431 -17.28 -42.29 -23.46
CA ASP A 431 -17.19 -42.10 -22.01
C ASP A 431 -16.92 -43.43 -21.30
N ALA A 432 -17.39 -44.55 -21.87
CA ALA A 432 -17.04 -45.90 -21.43
C ALA A 432 -15.52 -46.14 -21.46
N ALA A 433 -14.80 -45.60 -22.45
CA ALA A 433 -13.34 -45.69 -22.51
C ALA A 433 -12.64 -44.98 -21.33
N GLN A 434 -13.22 -43.91 -20.79
CA GLN A 434 -12.70 -43.24 -19.59
C GLN A 434 -12.87 -44.12 -18.34
N ILE A 435 -14.00 -44.82 -18.23
CA ILE A 435 -14.23 -45.79 -17.14
C ILE A 435 -13.24 -46.96 -17.23
N GLU A 436 -12.90 -47.44 -18.43
CA GLU A 436 -11.90 -48.49 -18.59
C GLU A 436 -10.50 -48.03 -18.14
N ALA A 437 -10.14 -46.78 -18.41
CA ALA A 437 -8.90 -46.19 -17.89
C ALA A 437 -8.91 -46.13 -16.34
N LEU A 438 -10.03 -45.77 -15.72
CA LEU A 438 -10.19 -45.75 -14.26
C LEU A 438 -10.15 -47.15 -13.63
N VAL A 439 -10.72 -48.16 -14.28
CA VAL A 439 -10.61 -49.56 -13.81
C VAL A 439 -9.17 -50.03 -13.88
N THR A 440 -8.44 -49.64 -14.93
CA THR A 440 -7.02 -49.97 -15.09
C THR A 440 -6.16 -49.32 -14.01
N SER A 441 -6.46 -48.07 -13.61
CA SER A 441 -5.70 -47.38 -12.56
C SER A 441 -5.90 -47.97 -11.15
N LEU A 442 -6.94 -48.77 -10.93
CA LEU A 442 -7.15 -49.50 -9.67
C LEU A 442 -6.32 -50.79 -9.55
N GLN A 443 -5.64 -51.21 -10.62
CA GLN A 443 -4.75 -52.38 -10.55
C GLN A 443 -3.45 -52.01 -9.79
N PRO A 444 -2.91 -52.93 -8.96
CA PRO A 444 -1.64 -52.71 -8.28
C PRO A 444 -0.55 -52.44 -9.32
N ALA A 445 0.28 -51.42 -9.07
CA ALA A 445 1.44 -51.15 -9.92
C ALA A 445 2.40 -52.37 -9.89
N PRO A 446 3.01 -52.75 -11.02
CA PRO A 446 4.15 -53.66 -10.99
C PRO A 446 5.28 -53.06 -10.14
N ASP A 447 6.08 -53.90 -9.50
CA ASP A 447 7.11 -53.54 -8.50
C ASP A 447 8.15 -52.49 -8.98
N GLU A 448 8.19 -52.17 -10.27
CA GLU A 448 9.00 -51.10 -10.86
C GLU A 448 8.14 -50.16 -11.72
N GLY A 449 7.58 -49.12 -11.10
CA GLY A 449 6.93 -48.05 -11.86
C GLY A 449 6.13 -47.11 -10.97
N GLU A 450 6.54 -45.83 -10.91
CA GLU A 450 5.72 -44.78 -10.34
C GLU A 450 4.39 -44.71 -11.10
N GLN A 451 3.29 -45.02 -10.42
CA GLN A 451 1.95 -44.84 -10.94
C GLN A 451 1.68 -43.33 -11.06
N ARG A 452 1.96 -42.74 -12.23
CA ARG A 452 1.57 -41.36 -12.52
C ARG A 452 0.08 -41.30 -12.80
N LEU A 453 -0.69 -41.23 -11.72
CA LEU A 453 -2.08 -40.78 -11.77
C LEU A 453 -2.08 -39.32 -12.26
N ALA A 454 -2.23 -39.11 -13.56
CA ALA A 454 -2.71 -37.83 -14.10
C ALA A 454 -4.23 -37.74 -13.91
N LEU A 455 -4.69 -37.89 -12.66
CA LEU A 455 -6.08 -37.61 -12.32
C LEU A 455 -6.22 -36.09 -12.29
N GLY A 456 -7.17 -35.60 -13.08
CA GLY A 456 -7.42 -34.17 -13.24
C GLY A 456 -7.53 -33.45 -11.89
N ARG A 457 -7.00 -32.22 -11.87
CA ARG A 457 -7.12 -31.19 -10.83
C ARG A 457 -7.63 -31.68 -9.46
N ILE A 458 -6.73 -32.27 -8.67
CA ILE A 458 -6.91 -32.33 -7.22
C ILE A 458 -6.83 -30.88 -6.73
N ASP A 459 -7.98 -30.27 -6.46
CA ASP A 459 -8.04 -29.03 -5.69
C ASP A 459 -7.74 -29.40 -4.22
N VAL A 460 -6.46 -29.64 -3.93
CA VAL A 460 -5.96 -29.50 -2.57
C VAL A 460 -6.42 -28.11 -2.14
N VAL A 461 -7.18 -28.02 -1.06
CA VAL A 461 -7.64 -26.73 -0.48
C VAL A 461 -6.40 -25.96 -0.07
N ARG A 462 -5.77 -25.28 -1.02
CA ARG A 462 -4.64 -24.39 -0.77
C ARG A 462 -5.21 -23.22 0.00
N THR A 463 -4.48 -22.83 1.04
CA THR A 463 -4.72 -21.55 1.70
C THR A 463 -4.78 -20.48 0.61
N PRO A 464 -5.86 -19.70 0.51
CA PRO A 464 -5.98 -18.72 -0.55
C PRO A 464 -4.79 -17.77 -0.50
N GLU A 465 -4.16 -17.53 -1.65
CA GLU A 465 -3.09 -16.54 -1.74
C GLU A 465 -3.63 -15.19 -1.27
N PRO A 466 -2.85 -14.45 -0.47
CA PRO A 466 -3.28 -13.14 -0.01
C PRO A 466 -3.53 -12.22 -1.21
N PRO A 467 -4.48 -11.27 -1.11
CA PRO A 467 -4.63 -10.23 -2.11
C PRO A 467 -3.29 -9.50 -2.27
N PRO A 468 -2.97 -9.02 -3.49
CA PRO A 468 -1.75 -8.24 -3.70
C PRO A 468 -1.77 -7.00 -2.80
N GLU A 469 -0.60 -6.60 -2.32
CA GLU A 469 -0.51 -5.38 -1.49
C GLU A 469 -1.02 -4.17 -2.28
N PRO A 470 -1.95 -3.39 -1.69
CA PRO A 470 -2.47 -2.20 -2.36
C PRO A 470 -1.40 -1.11 -2.43
N ALA A 471 -1.49 -0.27 -3.46
CA ALA A 471 -0.70 0.96 -3.50
C ALA A 471 -1.13 1.86 -2.34
N VAL A 472 -0.17 2.28 -1.53
CA VAL A 472 -0.43 3.12 -0.36
C VAL A 472 -0.47 4.58 -0.78
N LEU A 473 -1.64 5.22 -0.60
CA LEU A 473 -1.79 6.65 -0.79
C LEU A 473 -1.55 7.37 0.53
N LEU A 474 -0.34 7.87 0.71
CA LEU A 474 0.02 8.73 1.83
C LEU A 474 0.75 9.96 1.29
N ASP A 475 0.16 11.12 1.55
CA ASP A 475 0.86 12.38 1.33
C ASP A 475 1.69 12.69 2.57
N LEU A 476 3.01 12.80 2.38
CA LEU A 476 3.95 13.07 3.46
C LEU A 476 4.21 14.58 3.51
N PRO A 477 4.13 15.21 4.70
CA PRO A 477 4.33 16.63 4.84
C PRO A 477 5.77 17.00 4.47
N GLU A 478 5.93 18.02 3.63
CA GLU A 478 7.24 18.59 3.31
C GLU A 478 7.74 19.49 4.45
N PRO A 479 9.06 19.62 4.65
CA PRO A 479 9.60 20.62 5.56
C PRO A 479 9.33 22.02 5.00
N ALA A 480 8.94 22.96 5.88
CA ALA A 480 8.62 24.33 5.49
C ALA A 480 9.81 24.99 4.76
N SER A 481 11.02 24.74 5.23
CA SER A 481 12.27 25.23 4.69
C SER A 481 13.40 24.22 4.92
N LEU A 482 14.38 24.24 4.04
CA LEU A 482 15.65 23.52 4.15
C LEU A 482 16.83 24.46 4.37
N LEU A 483 16.59 25.77 4.43
CA LEU A 483 17.63 26.75 4.70
C LEU A 483 18.12 26.65 6.13
N ALA A 484 19.38 27.03 6.34
CA ALA A 484 19.96 27.24 7.65
C ALA A 484 20.66 28.60 7.61
N ILE A 485 20.02 29.61 8.20
CA ILE A 485 20.40 31.02 8.03
C ILE A 485 21.06 31.48 9.34
N PRO A 486 22.28 32.06 9.29
CA PRO A 486 22.91 32.60 10.48
C PRO A 486 22.06 33.70 11.12
N GLY A 487 21.90 33.65 12.44
CA GLY A 487 21.24 34.66 13.26
C GLY A 487 22.23 35.65 13.89
N PRO A 488 21.72 36.76 14.46
CA PRO A 488 22.56 37.74 15.14
C PRO A 488 23.26 37.19 16.39
N ASP A 489 22.74 36.09 16.96
CA ASP A 489 23.34 35.32 18.05
C ASP A 489 24.44 34.33 17.58
N GLY A 490 24.68 34.24 16.27
CA GLY A 490 25.62 33.30 15.65
C GLY A 490 25.08 31.88 15.52
N ALA A 491 23.85 31.60 15.97
CA ALA A 491 23.19 30.31 15.78
C ALA A 491 22.61 30.23 14.36
N LEU A 492 22.41 29.00 13.86
CA LEU A 492 21.69 28.77 12.62
C LEU A 492 20.21 28.63 12.93
N HIS A 493 19.41 29.44 12.27
CA HIS A 493 17.96 29.42 12.39
C HIS A 493 17.33 28.86 11.12
N ASP A 494 16.12 28.34 11.25
CA ASP A 494 15.28 27.99 10.11
C ASP A 494 14.79 29.25 9.38
N TRP A 495 13.84 29.11 8.46
CA TRP A 495 13.07 30.25 7.96
C TRP A 495 12.33 30.97 9.10
N PHE A 496 11.88 32.21 8.84
CA PHE A 496 11.14 33.02 9.80
C PHE A 496 10.03 32.20 10.46
N GLU A 497 9.92 32.31 11.79
CA GLU A 497 8.80 31.72 12.51
C GLU A 497 7.49 32.21 11.89
N ALA A 498 6.56 31.27 11.65
CA ALA A 498 5.20 31.59 11.30
C ALA A 498 4.61 32.41 12.46
N ARG A 499 4.51 33.73 12.30
CA ARG A 499 3.79 34.55 13.26
C ARG A 499 2.37 34.00 13.38
N GLY A 500 1.86 33.99 14.61
CA GLY A 500 0.44 33.85 14.89
C GLY A 500 -0.41 34.86 14.09
N PRO A 501 -1.74 34.75 14.15
CA PRO A 501 -2.65 35.47 13.25
C PRO A 501 -2.43 36.99 13.33
N PRO A 502 -2.81 37.74 12.26
CA PRO A 502 -2.58 39.18 12.13
C PRO A 502 -3.10 40.00 13.31
#